data_AF-A0A9X1V958-F1
#
_entry.id   AF-A0A9X1V958-F1
#
_cell.length_a   1.000
_cell.length_b   1.000
_cell.length_c   1.000
_cell.angle_alpha   90.00
_cell.angle_beta   90.00
_cell.angle_gamma   90.00
#
_symmetry.space_group_name_H-M   'P 1'
#
loop_
_entity.id
_entity.type
_entity.pdbx_description
1 polymer ?
#
loop_
_entity_poly.entity_id
_entity_poly.type
_entity_poly.pdbx_seq_one_letter_code
_entity_poly.pdbx_strand_id
1 'polypeptide(L)'
;MASWLAFSEKNRAENVMIVDLLRNDLSKIEGVSTVEVPLLFEVEQYKTVYQMTSTVTATMEESTTVIDVLKALFPSASITGAPKIRTMGIIAQLEQHPRGIYCGTVGIMEPNGHAMFNVAIRTCVIDAQTGLAEYGVGGGVTWDSTTDGEYVEALTKAELLGKTDTPFDLLETLRLDHGEYTLFERHMARLATTAQFFNIGLDLEMVVDRLKEHARHYPSMKRKVRLLVSQSGEVRVESGVLHELTGFAQKVAVARNPILKNNLFLYHKTTRREMYQYDQHEYPGVFDVVLWNEDREVTECTNGNIVVELDGRMLTPARSCGLLAGTFRAQLLDEGILEEIVLHRSDLERVTKMWMINSVRGWVPIELIDESIFF
;
A
#
# COMPACT_ATOMS: atom_id res chain seq x y z
N MET A 1 9.00 6.23 8.04
CA MET A 1 7.68 6.84 8.29
C MET A 1 7.26 6.68 9.75
N ALA A 2 7.24 5.48 10.33
CA ALA A 2 6.96 5.29 11.76
C ALA A 2 7.88 6.12 12.68
N SER A 3 9.19 6.14 12.40
CA SER A 3 10.16 6.98 13.14
C SER A 3 9.87 8.48 13.01
N TRP A 4 9.54 8.97 11.82
CA TRP A 4 9.18 10.38 11.61
C TRP A 4 7.94 10.78 12.42
N LEU A 5 6.91 9.92 12.43
CA LEU A 5 5.68 10.18 13.18
C LEU A 5 5.94 10.22 14.68
N ALA A 6 6.71 9.25 15.21
CA ALA A 6 7.06 9.17 16.63
C ALA A 6 7.77 10.42 17.16
N PHE A 7 8.56 11.10 16.32
CA PHE A 7 9.32 12.30 16.71
C PHE A 7 8.73 13.62 16.19
N SER A 8 7.56 13.59 15.56
CA SER A 8 6.93 14.81 15.05
C SER A 8 6.40 15.68 16.19
N GLU A 9 6.99 16.86 16.38
CA GLU A 9 6.59 17.83 17.42
C GLU A 9 5.12 18.25 17.28
N LYS A 10 4.66 18.51 16.05
CA LYS A 10 3.26 18.84 15.76
C LYS A 10 2.30 17.72 16.21
N ASN A 11 2.53 16.49 15.75
CA ASN A 11 1.64 15.37 16.07
C ASN A 11 1.63 15.03 17.57
N ARG A 12 2.78 15.15 18.24
CA ARG A 12 2.85 14.97 19.70
C ARG A 12 2.11 16.08 20.43
N ALA A 13 2.26 17.34 20.03
CA ALA A 13 1.55 18.45 20.64
C ALA A 13 0.03 18.30 20.51
N GLU A 14 -0.46 17.94 19.31
CA GLU A 14 -1.87 17.66 19.08
C GLU A 14 -2.35 16.47 19.93
N ASN A 15 -1.59 15.38 19.97
CA ASN A 15 -1.96 14.20 20.75
C ASN A 15 -2.01 14.49 22.27
N VAL A 16 -1.02 15.22 22.83
CA VAL A 16 -1.03 15.65 24.24
C VAL A 16 -2.27 16.48 24.56
N MET A 17 -2.61 17.44 23.71
CA MET A 17 -3.79 18.27 23.91
C MET A 17 -5.06 17.42 24.03
N ILE A 18 -5.22 16.40 23.18
CA ILE A 18 -6.37 15.48 23.24
C ILE A 18 -6.32 14.59 24.47
N VAL A 19 -5.15 14.07 24.84
CA VAL A 19 -4.97 13.28 26.07
C VAL A 19 -5.37 14.09 27.30
N ASP A 20 -4.93 15.34 27.42
CA ASP A 20 -5.27 16.19 28.56
C ASP A 20 -6.76 16.55 28.60
N LEU A 21 -7.39 16.81 27.45
CA LEU A 21 -8.84 16.97 27.36
C LEU A 21 -9.59 15.74 27.86
N LEU A 22 -9.21 14.54 27.40
CA LEU A 22 -9.86 13.29 27.81
C LEU A 22 -9.66 12.99 29.29
N ARG A 23 -8.45 13.21 29.84
CA ARG A 23 -8.20 13.07 31.28
C ARG A 23 -9.09 13.99 32.10
N ASN A 24 -9.18 15.25 31.69
CA ASN A 24 -10.02 16.24 32.34
C ASN A 24 -11.50 15.86 32.27
N ASP A 25 -11.97 15.35 31.14
CA ASP A 25 -13.37 14.94 30.99
C ASP A 25 -13.71 13.70 31.82
N LEU A 26 -12.81 12.70 31.86
CA LEU A 26 -12.95 11.54 32.76
C LEU A 26 -12.97 11.96 34.22
N SER A 27 -12.10 12.88 34.63
CA SER A 27 -12.00 13.33 36.03
C SER A 27 -13.26 14.01 36.58
N LYS A 28 -14.19 14.42 35.71
CA LYS A 28 -15.46 15.05 36.11
C LYS A 28 -16.59 14.05 36.36
N ILE A 29 -16.38 12.78 36.03
CA ILE A 29 -17.38 11.74 36.27
C ILE A 29 -17.39 11.43 37.77
N GLU A 30 -18.57 11.48 38.37
CA GLU A 30 -18.77 11.11 39.77
C GLU A 30 -18.41 9.63 39.98
N GLY A 31 -17.67 9.29 41.03
CA GLY A 31 -17.20 7.93 41.29
C GLY A 31 -15.88 7.54 40.61
N VAL A 32 -15.21 8.45 39.89
CA VAL A 32 -13.84 8.20 39.40
C VAL A 32 -12.83 8.31 40.54
N SER A 33 -12.05 7.24 40.74
CA SER A 33 -11.00 7.15 41.76
C SER A 33 -9.60 7.45 41.22
N THR A 34 -9.32 7.04 39.98
CA THR A 34 -8.03 7.29 39.32
C THR A 34 -8.20 7.62 37.85
N VAL A 35 -7.29 8.43 37.30
CA VAL A 35 -7.12 8.67 35.85
C VAL A 35 -5.64 8.63 35.52
N GLU A 36 -5.24 7.69 34.67
CA GLU A 36 -3.86 7.40 34.33
C GLU A 36 -3.64 7.43 32.81
N VAL A 37 -2.39 7.63 32.39
CA VAL A 37 -1.98 7.57 30.98
C VAL A 37 -0.85 6.56 30.87
N PRO A 38 -1.17 5.25 30.85
CA PRO A 38 -0.15 4.21 30.86
C PRO A 38 0.72 4.20 29.59
N LEU A 39 0.17 4.64 28.45
CA LEU A 39 0.85 4.61 27.16
C LEU A 39 0.65 5.95 26.45
N LEU A 40 1.74 6.57 26.00
CA LEU A 40 1.73 7.88 25.35
C LEU A 40 2.62 7.84 24.11
N PHE A 41 2.06 8.24 22.96
CA PHE A 41 2.72 8.29 21.65
C PHE A 41 3.15 6.93 21.08
N GLU A 42 2.35 5.89 21.29
CA GLU A 42 2.55 4.63 20.58
C GLU A 42 2.29 4.82 19.09
N VAL A 43 3.08 4.16 18.24
CA VAL A 43 2.90 4.21 16.79
C VAL A 43 2.41 2.85 16.33
N GLU A 44 1.15 2.80 15.95
CA GLU A 44 0.49 1.61 15.42
C GLU A 44 0.49 1.61 13.89
N GLN A 45 0.66 0.43 13.29
CA GLN A 45 0.59 0.24 11.85
C GLN A 45 -0.78 -0.27 11.44
N TYR A 46 -1.49 0.51 10.62
CA TYR A 46 -2.74 0.12 9.95
C TYR A 46 -2.48 -0.18 8.47
N LYS A 47 -3.49 -0.73 7.77
CA LYS A 47 -3.39 -1.18 6.36
C LYS A 47 -2.78 -0.14 5.40
N THR A 48 -3.06 1.14 5.64
CA THR A 48 -2.68 2.24 4.73
C THR A 48 -1.95 3.39 5.41
N VAL A 49 -1.77 3.35 6.74
CA VAL A 49 -1.26 4.49 7.52
C VAL A 49 -0.59 4.04 8.82
N TYR A 50 0.40 4.81 9.28
CA TYR A 50 0.89 4.73 10.65
C TYR A 50 0.13 5.76 11.49
N GLN A 51 -0.39 5.35 12.64
CA GLN A 51 -1.20 6.20 13.52
C GLN A 51 -0.50 6.34 14.87
N MET A 52 -0.42 7.56 15.39
CA MET A 52 0.01 7.80 16.77
C MET A 52 -1.19 7.64 17.70
N THR A 53 -1.08 6.75 18.69
CA THR A 53 -2.10 6.43 19.68
C THR A 53 -1.57 6.69 21.10
N SER A 54 -2.49 6.97 22.01
CA SER A 54 -2.20 7.15 23.44
C SER A 54 -3.38 6.57 24.22
N THR A 55 -3.09 5.91 25.33
CA THR A 55 -4.09 5.22 26.14
C THR A 55 -4.32 5.98 27.43
N VAL A 56 -5.59 6.32 27.71
CA VAL A 56 -6.03 6.91 28.98
C VAL A 56 -6.93 5.90 29.68
N THR A 57 -6.63 5.58 30.93
CA THR A 57 -7.40 4.64 31.75
C THR A 57 -7.97 5.35 32.97
N ALA A 58 -9.16 4.93 33.42
CA ALA A 58 -9.76 5.43 34.65
C ALA A 58 -10.44 4.29 35.42
N THR A 59 -10.35 4.33 36.75
CA THR A 59 -11.06 3.40 37.63
C THR A 59 -12.27 4.10 38.23
N MET A 60 -13.45 3.46 38.12
CA MET A 60 -14.74 4.01 38.52
C MET A 60 -15.44 3.12 39.55
N GLU A 61 -16.30 3.69 40.38
CA GLU A 61 -17.20 2.95 41.27
C GLU A 61 -18.24 2.16 40.47
N GLU A 62 -18.72 1.03 41.04
CA GLU A 62 -19.72 0.15 40.42
C GLU A 62 -21.06 0.83 40.08
N SER A 63 -21.35 1.96 40.73
CA SER A 63 -22.54 2.78 40.48
C SER A 63 -22.48 3.57 39.17
N THR A 64 -21.28 3.72 38.57
CA THR A 64 -21.07 4.50 37.35
C THR A 64 -21.62 3.76 36.14
N THR A 65 -22.51 4.40 35.38
CA THR A 65 -23.09 3.79 34.18
C THR A 65 -22.33 4.20 32.92
N VAL A 66 -22.43 3.38 31.87
CA VAL A 66 -21.95 3.73 30.52
C VAL A 66 -22.54 5.05 29.99
N ILE A 67 -23.76 5.42 30.41
CA ILE A 67 -24.39 6.68 30.01
C ILE A 67 -23.64 7.86 30.62
N ASP A 68 -23.16 7.73 31.86
CA ASP A 68 -22.39 8.77 32.54
C ASP A 68 -21.04 8.98 31.84
N VAL A 69 -20.39 7.89 31.44
CA VAL A 69 -19.16 7.92 30.63
C VAL A 69 -19.40 8.59 29.29
N LEU A 70 -20.47 8.22 28.57
CA LEU A 70 -20.79 8.82 27.27
C LEU A 70 -21.09 10.32 27.39
N LYS A 71 -21.84 10.75 28.41
CA LYS A 71 -22.15 12.17 28.65
C LYS A 71 -20.91 13.02 28.91
N ALA A 72 -19.91 12.46 29.59
CA ALA A 72 -18.67 13.17 29.89
C ALA A 72 -17.74 13.23 28.68
N LEU A 73 -17.61 12.12 27.95
CA LEU A 73 -16.65 12.01 26.85
C LEU A 73 -17.15 12.62 25.53
N PHE A 74 -18.46 12.62 25.28
CA PHE A 74 -19.03 13.11 24.04
C PHE A 74 -19.59 14.54 24.14
N PRO A 75 -19.44 15.37 23.09
CA PRO A 75 -18.74 15.08 21.83
C PRO A 75 -17.21 14.94 22.03
N SER A 76 -16.60 14.02 21.27
CA SER A 76 -15.20 13.61 21.46
C SER A 76 -14.24 14.81 21.44
N ALA A 77 -13.23 14.78 22.31
CA ALA A 77 -12.18 15.79 22.38
C ALA A 77 -11.51 16.02 21.01
N SER A 78 -11.26 14.94 20.26
CA SER A 78 -10.63 14.98 18.93
C SER A 78 -11.47 15.66 17.84
N ILE A 79 -12.77 15.86 18.09
CA ILE A 79 -13.71 16.51 17.16
C ILE A 79 -13.93 17.97 17.55
N THR A 80 -14.03 18.22 18.86
CA THR A 80 -14.43 19.52 19.38
C THR A 80 -13.28 20.49 19.54
N GLY A 81 -12.04 20.02 19.73
CA GLY A 81 -10.91 20.87 20.05
C GLY A 81 -11.01 21.53 21.44
N ALA A 82 -10.04 22.39 21.76
CA ALA A 82 -9.99 23.14 23.01
C ALA A 82 -10.10 24.66 22.78
N PRO A 83 -10.86 25.41 23.61
CA PRO A 83 -11.76 24.95 24.68
C PRO A 83 -13.12 24.42 24.14
N LYS A 84 -13.49 23.20 24.54
CA LYS A 84 -14.65 22.43 24.02
C LYS A 84 -15.95 23.25 23.88
N ILE A 85 -16.38 23.94 24.94
CA ILE A 85 -17.66 24.69 24.94
C ILE A 85 -17.63 25.82 23.90
N ARG A 86 -16.53 26.56 23.82
CA ARG A 86 -16.41 27.69 22.89
C ARG A 86 -16.37 27.19 21.45
N THR A 87 -15.60 26.14 21.19
CA THR A 87 -15.47 25.58 19.85
C THR A 87 -16.78 24.98 19.36
N MET A 88 -17.51 24.27 20.22
CA MET A 88 -18.86 23.76 19.89
C MET A 88 -19.82 24.91 19.54
N GLY A 89 -19.74 26.04 20.24
CA GLY A 89 -20.53 27.23 19.91
C GLY A 89 -20.19 27.81 18.53
N ILE A 90 -18.91 27.81 18.14
CA ILE A 90 -18.47 28.25 16.81
C ILE A 90 -18.93 27.26 15.73
N ILE A 91 -18.77 25.95 15.95
CA ILE A 91 -19.23 24.90 15.02
C ILE A 91 -20.73 25.05 14.76
N ALA A 92 -21.54 25.23 15.81
CA ALA A 92 -22.98 25.42 15.68
C ALA A 92 -23.38 26.72 14.96
N GLN A 93 -22.50 27.74 14.92
CA GLN A 93 -22.73 28.98 14.17
C GLN A 93 -22.33 28.85 12.69
N LEU A 94 -21.31 28.04 12.40
CA LEU A 94 -20.77 27.88 11.04
C LEU A 94 -21.50 26.81 10.23
N GLU A 95 -21.98 25.74 10.87
CA GLU A 95 -22.60 24.61 10.20
C GLU A 95 -24.11 24.79 10.05
N GLN A 96 -24.61 24.59 8.83
CA GLN A 96 -26.03 24.76 8.52
C GLN A 96 -26.90 23.56 8.91
N HIS A 97 -26.27 22.38 9.09
CA HIS A 97 -26.94 21.12 9.34
C HIS A 97 -26.17 20.30 10.39
N PRO A 98 -26.85 19.46 11.17
CA PRO A 98 -26.17 18.54 12.09
C PRO A 98 -25.34 17.52 11.30
N ARG A 99 -24.17 17.15 11.82
CA ARG A 99 -23.25 16.17 11.21
C ARG A 99 -23.77 14.71 11.19
N GLY A 100 -24.92 14.43 11.81
CA GLY A 100 -25.50 13.10 11.85
C GLY A 100 -24.60 12.06 12.52
N ILE A 101 -24.35 10.93 11.84
CA ILE A 101 -23.45 9.87 12.33
C ILE A 101 -21.99 10.36 12.31
N TYR A 102 -21.61 11.20 11.36
CA TYR A 102 -20.27 11.75 11.30
C TYR A 102 -19.97 12.58 12.56
N CYS A 103 -18.82 12.30 13.18
CA CYS A 103 -18.41 12.82 14.49
C CYS A 103 -19.22 12.31 15.70
N GLY A 104 -20.13 11.36 15.49
CA GLY A 104 -20.84 10.62 16.54
C GLY A 104 -20.04 9.44 17.09
N THR A 105 -20.74 8.41 17.54
CA THR A 105 -20.14 7.18 18.06
C THR A 105 -20.80 5.92 17.51
N VAL A 106 -20.01 4.88 17.25
CA VAL A 106 -20.47 3.53 16.88
C VAL A 106 -19.78 2.55 17.80
N GLY A 107 -20.52 1.58 18.33
CA GLY A 107 -19.96 0.62 19.27
C GLY A 107 -20.83 -0.58 19.53
N ILE A 108 -20.32 -1.46 20.39
CA ILE A 108 -20.96 -2.70 20.84
C ILE A 108 -21.04 -2.65 22.37
N MET A 109 -22.15 -3.12 22.91
CA MET A 109 -22.39 -3.28 24.35
C MET A 109 -22.89 -4.68 24.64
N GLU A 110 -22.21 -5.35 25.56
CA GLU A 110 -22.53 -6.70 26.01
C GLU A 110 -23.40 -6.68 27.28
N PRO A 111 -24.22 -7.72 27.53
CA PRO A 111 -25.05 -7.81 28.73
C PRO A 111 -24.27 -7.83 30.06
N ASN A 112 -22.98 -8.17 30.02
CA ASN A 112 -22.09 -8.19 31.19
C ASN A 112 -21.54 -6.78 31.56
N GLY A 113 -21.93 -5.74 30.82
CA GLY A 113 -21.48 -4.36 31.04
C GLY A 113 -20.21 -3.98 30.27
N HIS A 114 -19.58 -4.90 29.54
CA HIS A 114 -18.49 -4.56 28.65
C HIS A 114 -19.01 -3.77 27.44
N ALA A 115 -18.39 -2.64 27.15
CA ALA A 115 -18.75 -1.83 26.00
C ALA A 115 -17.51 -1.26 25.32
N MET A 116 -17.54 -1.21 24.00
CA MET A 116 -16.48 -0.64 23.18
C MET A 116 -17.10 0.28 22.15
N PHE A 117 -16.61 1.51 22.09
CA PHE A 117 -17.10 2.55 21.20
C PHE A 117 -15.94 3.17 20.43
N ASN A 118 -16.23 3.63 19.22
CA ASN A 118 -15.32 4.41 18.40
C ASN A 118 -16.02 5.69 17.93
N VAL A 119 -15.24 6.74 17.73
CA VAL A 119 -15.73 7.98 17.12
C VAL A 119 -15.92 7.74 15.63
N ALA A 120 -17.13 8.00 15.14
CA ALA A 120 -17.48 7.82 13.73
C ALA A 120 -16.89 8.94 12.87
N ILE A 121 -15.59 8.85 12.59
CA ILE A 121 -14.89 9.72 11.64
C ILE A 121 -14.69 8.98 10.32
N ARG A 122 -14.68 9.70 9.20
CA ARG A 122 -14.42 9.11 7.87
C ARG A 122 -15.35 7.93 7.58
N THR A 123 -16.62 8.07 7.98
CA THR A 123 -17.67 7.06 7.82
C THR A 123 -18.61 7.49 6.69
N CYS A 124 -18.84 6.60 5.73
CA CYS A 124 -19.80 6.82 4.66
C CYS A 124 -21.20 6.41 5.13
N VAL A 125 -22.17 7.30 5.03
CA VAL A 125 -23.58 7.03 5.34
C VAL A 125 -24.32 6.93 4.02
N ILE A 126 -24.97 5.79 3.78
CA ILE A 126 -25.73 5.53 2.56
C ILE A 126 -27.20 5.41 2.93
N ASP A 127 -28.02 6.28 2.34
CA ASP A 127 -29.46 6.15 2.39
C ASP A 127 -29.88 5.00 1.47
N ALA A 128 -30.39 3.92 2.06
CA ALA A 128 -30.78 2.72 1.33
C ALA A 128 -32.00 2.92 0.40
N GLN A 129 -32.82 3.96 0.63
CA GLN A 129 -34.00 4.25 -0.19
C GLN A 129 -33.65 5.13 -1.38
N THR A 130 -32.85 6.17 -1.17
CA THR A 130 -32.49 7.15 -2.22
C THR A 130 -31.20 6.78 -2.95
N GLY A 131 -30.34 5.94 -2.36
CA GLY A 131 -29.01 5.60 -2.85
C GLY A 131 -27.97 6.71 -2.66
N LEU A 132 -28.32 7.81 -1.99
CA LEU A 132 -27.40 8.92 -1.73
C LEU A 132 -26.40 8.53 -0.66
N ALA A 133 -25.12 8.82 -0.93
CA ALA A 133 -24.01 8.58 -0.02
C ALA A 133 -23.42 9.91 0.45
N GLU A 134 -23.25 10.06 1.77
CA GLU A 134 -22.58 11.19 2.39
C GLU A 134 -21.31 10.73 3.11
N TYR A 135 -20.21 11.45 2.93
CA TYR A 135 -18.92 11.13 3.54
C TYR A 135 -18.29 12.37 4.16
N GLY A 136 -18.32 12.44 5.50
CA GLY A 136 -17.75 13.55 6.25
C GLY A 136 -16.23 13.47 6.33
N VAL A 137 -15.55 14.55 5.90
CA VAL A 137 -14.11 14.76 6.05
C VAL A 137 -13.82 16.10 6.70
N GLY A 138 -12.71 16.14 7.44
CA GLY A 138 -12.25 17.33 8.12
C GLY A 138 -10.88 17.13 8.77
N GLY A 139 -10.38 18.21 9.37
CA GLY A 139 -9.12 18.27 10.08
C GLY A 139 -9.24 19.09 11.36
N GLY A 140 -8.23 18.97 12.23
CA GLY A 140 -8.09 19.85 13.38
C GLY A 140 -7.47 21.16 12.93
N VAL A 141 -8.23 22.26 13.02
CA VAL A 141 -7.71 23.59 12.69
C VAL A 141 -6.97 24.15 13.90
N THR A 142 -5.67 24.35 13.73
CA THR A 142 -4.78 24.94 14.73
C THR A 142 -4.39 26.36 14.34
N TRP A 143 -3.65 27.06 15.21
CA TRP A 143 -3.16 28.41 14.91
C TRP A 143 -2.25 28.46 13.67
N ASP A 144 -1.48 27.39 13.43
CA ASP A 144 -0.53 27.29 12.32
C ASP A 144 -1.16 26.70 11.04
N SER A 145 -2.47 26.40 11.07
CA SER A 145 -3.19 25.86 9.93
C SER A 145 -3.38 26.93 8.84
N THR A 146 -3.28 26.51 7.57
CA THR A 146 -3.54 27.35 6.40
C THR A 146 -4.79 26.87 5.67
N THR A 147 -5.57 27.78 5.10
CA THR A 147 -6.81 27.43 4.39
C THR A 147 -6.57 26.40 3.28
N ASP A 148 -5.56 26.64 2.43
CA ASP A 148 -5.24 25.73 1.32
C ASP A 148 -4.73 24.38 1.83
N GLY A 149 -3.88 24.38 2.87
CA GLY A 149 -3.35 23.16 3.46
C GLY A 149 -4.44 22.27 4.05
N GLU A 150 -5.34 22.84 4.85
CA GLU A 150 -6.46 22.10 5.46
C GLU A 150 -7.46 21.58 4.41
N TYR A 151 -7.71 22.36 3.36
CA TYR A 151 -8.58 21.94 2.27
C TYR A 151 -7.98 20.78 1.48
N VAL A 152 -6.68 20.86 1.14
CA VAL A 152 -5.95 19.76 0.50
C VAL A 152 -5.95 18.53 1.40
N GLU A 153 -5.69 18.68 2.70
CA GLU A 153 -5.72 17.56 3.65
C GLU A 153 -7.11 16.89 3.71
N ALA A 154 -8.20 17.67 3.70
CA ALA A 154 -9.55 17.13 3.66
C ALA A 154 -9.82 16.34 2.36
N LEU A 155 -9.38 16.86 1.21
CA LEU A 155 -9.49 16.14 -0.07
C LEU A 155 -8.65 14.85 -0.08
N THR A 156 -7.42 14.89 0.44
CA THR A 156 -6.56 13.70 0.55
C THR A 156 -7.22 12.62 1.42
N LYS A 157 -7.91 12.99 2.50
CA LYS A 157 -8.68 12.03 3.32
C LYS A 157 -9.89 11.45 2.56
N ALA A 158 -10.45 12.18 1.60
CA ALA A 158 -11.57 11.75 0.76
C ALA A 158 -11.16 10.91 -0.46
N GLU A 159 -9.88 10.89 -0.85
CA GLU A 159 -9.38 10.17 -2.05
C GLU A 159 -9.76 8.69 -2.08
N LEU A 160 -10.00 8.06 -0.92
CA LEU A 160 -10.44 6.67 -0.86
C LEU A 160 -11.75 6.43 -1.61
N LEU A 161 -12.63 7.44 -1.71
CA LEU A 161 -13.90 7.33 -2.43
C LEU A 161 -13.70 7.23 -3.95
N GLY A 162 -12.61 7.78 -4.48
CA GLY A 162 -12.28 7.76 -5.91
C GLY A 162 -11.51 6.50 -6.33
N LYS A 163 -11.04 5.69 -5.37
CA LYS A 163 -10.37 4.42 -5.66
C LYS A 163 -11.43 3.37 -5.93
N THR A 164 -11.71 3.14 -7.21
CA THR A 164 -12.37 1.90 -7.62
C THR A 164 -11.42 0.74 -7.32
N ASP A 165 -11.76 -0.02 -6.29
CA ASP A 165 -11.18 -1.34 -6.04
C ASP A 165 -11.62 -2.28 -7.16
N THR A 166 -11.03 -2.13 -8.34
CA THR A 166 -11.10 -3.19 -9.35
C THR A 166 -10.47 -4.42 -8.70
N PRO A 167 -11.22 -5.53 -8.58
CA PRO A 167 -10.70 -6.74 -7.96
C PRO A 167 -9.42 -7.18 -8.67
N PHE A 168 -8.47 -7.68 -7.88
CA PHE A 168 -7.19 -8.17 -8.39
C PHE A 168 -6.74 -9.39 -7.62
N ASP A 169 -5.94 -10.22 -8.28
CA ASP A 169 -5.30 -11.36 -7.67
C ASP A 169 -3.83 -11.04 -7.42
N LEU A 170 -3.28 -11.63 -6.38
CA LEU A 170 -1.84 -11.77 -6.23
C LEU A 170 -1.33 -12.68 -7.33
N LEU A 171 -0.17 -12.35 -7.89
CA LEU A 171 0.37 -13.04 -9.05
C LEU A 171 1.80 -13.46 -8.79
N GLU A 172 2.11 -14.73 -9.03
CA GLU A 172 3.47 -15.20 -9.21
C GLU A 172 3.66 -15.87 -10.56
N THR A 173 4.88 -15.78 -11.09
CA THR A 173 5.24 -16.48 -12.33
C THR A 173 6.56 -17.17 -12.12
N LEU A 174 6.53 -18.50 -12.17
CA LEU A 174 7.64 -19.38 -11.83
C LEU A 174 8.07 -20.18 -13.05
N ARG A 175 9.36 -20.53 -13.12
CA ARG A 175 9.84 -21.59 -14.00
C ARG A 175 9.78 -22.91 -13.25
N LEU A 176 9.09 -23.88 -13.85
CA LEU A 176 9.17 -25.28 -13.46
C LEU A 176 10.16 -25.96 -14.39
N ASP A 177 11.13 -26.65 -13.84
CA ASP A 177 12.15 -27.41 -14.57
C ASP A 177 12.44 -28.70 -13.81
N HIS A 178 12.33 -29.85 -14.49
CA HIS A 178 12.54 -31.17 -13.88
C HIS A 178 11.78 -31.41 -12.55
N GLY A 179 10.55 -30.90 -12.44
CA GLY A 179 9.72 -31.04 -11.22
C GLY A 179 10.05 -30.04 -10.10
N GLU A 180 11.01 -29.15 -10.30
CA GLU A 180 11.44 -28.14 -9.32
C GLU A 180 11.13 -26.71 -9.78
N TYR A 181 10.72 -25.86 -8.85
CA TYR A 181 10.47 -24.45 -9.11
C TYR A 181 11.72 -23.62 -8.85
N THR A 182 12.17 -22.88 -9.87
CA THR A 182 13.29 -21.95 -9.74
C THR A 182 12.94 -20.81 -8.78
N LEU A 183 13.83 -20.53 -7.82
CA LEU A 183 13.68 -19.47 -6.79
C LEU A 183 12.43 -19.60 -5.91
N PHE A 184 11.98 -20.84 -5.64
CA PHE A 184 10.74 -21.12 -4.94
C PHE A 184 10.55 -20.32 -3.65
N GLU A 185 11.52 -20.37 -2.74
CA GLU A 185 11.46 -19.67 -1.45
C GLU A 185 11.31 -18.15 -1.61
N ARG A 186 12.02 -17.54 -2.57
CA ARG A 186 11.93 -16.10 -2.84
C ARG A 186 10.56 -15.72 -3.42
N HIS A 187 9.98 -16.59 -4.26
CA HIS A 187 8.62 -16.40 -4.77
C HIS A 187 7.58 -16.47 -3.63
N MET A 188 7.70 -17.45 -2.73
CA MET A 188 6.80 -17.59 -1.58
C MET A 188 6.93 -16.41 -0.61
N ALA A 189 8.16 -15.98 -0.32
CA ALA A 189 8.41 -14.80 0.52
C ALA A 189 7.80 -13.52 -0.07
N ARG A 190 7.93 -13.30 -1.38
CA ARG A 190 7.33 -12.13 -2.04
C ARG A 190 5.81 -12.20 -2.06
N LEU A 191 5.24 -13.38 -2.31
CA LEU A 191 3.80 -13.60 -2.26
C LEU A 191 3.26 -13.29 -0.86
N ALA A 192 3.88 -13.84 0.18
CA ALA A 192 3.51 -13.61 1.57
C ALA A 192 3.61 -12.12 1.96
N THR A 193 4.71 -11.46 1.59
CA THR A 193 4.89 -10.01 1.82
C THR A 193 3.79 -9.19 1.14
N THR A 194 3.41 -9.56 -0.08
CA THR A 194 2.35 -8.88 -0.83
C THR A 194 0.97 -9.15 -0.23
N ALA A 195 0.69 -10.38 0.18
CA ALA A 195 -0.56 -10.74 0.85
C ALA A 195 -0.71 -9.99 2.17
N GLN A 196 0.36 -9.93 2.97
CA GLN A 196 0.39 -9.15 4.22
C GLN A 196 0.12 -7.67 3.96
N PHE A 197 0.76 -7.08 2.95
CA PHE A 197 0.57 -5.68 2.58
C PHE A 197 -0.91 -5.36 2.28
N PHE A 198 -1.56 -6.19 1.46
CA PHE A 198 -2.98 -6.00 1.09
C PHE A 198 -3.97 -6.59 2.11
N ASN A 199 -3.48 -7.18 3.21
CA ASN A 199 -4.29 -7.88 4.21
C ASN A 199 -5.20 -8.95 3.57
N ILE A 200 -4.63 -9.76 2.68
CA ILE A 200 -5.28 -10.93 2.07
C ILE A 200 -4.93 -12.15 2.92
N GLY A 201 -5.94 -12.93 3.32
CA GLY A 201 -5.75 -14.18 4.04
C GLY A 201 -5.04 -15.20 3.14
N LEU A 202 -3.77 -15.47 3.41
CA LEU A 202 -2.95 -16.40 2.65
C LEU A 202 -2.61 -17.63 3.50
N ASP A 203 -3.13 -18.78 3.11
CA ASP A 203 -2.64 -20.08 3.58
C ASP A 203 -1.47 -20.51 2.71
N LEU A 204 -0.25 -20.25 3.19
CA LEU A 204 0.96 -20.54 2.44
C LEU A 204 1.20 -22.04 2.28
N GLU A 205 0.76 -22.87 3.25
CA GLU A 205 0.90 -24.32 3.18
C GLU A 205 0.04 -24.88 2.04
N MET A 206 -1.22 -24.44 1.95
CA MET A 206 -2.11 -24.79 0.84
C MET A 206 -1.53 -24.40 -0.52
N VAL A 207 -0.93 -23.20 -0.64
CA VAL A 207 -0.29 -22.74 -1.88
C VAL A 207 0.88 -23.65 -2.26
N VAL A 208 1.74 -23.97 -1.31
CA VAL A 208 2.90 -24.85 -1.51
C VAL A 208 2.45 -26.24 -1.96
N ASP A 209 1.43 -26.80 -1.32
CA ASP A 209 0.90 -28.12 -1.66
C ASP A 209 0.30 -28.15 -3.07
N ARG A 210 -0.43 -27.11 -3.46
CA ARG A 210 -0.99 -26.96 -4.80
C ARG A 210 0.10 -26.88 -5.88
N LEU A 211 1.19 -26.16 -5.60
CA LEU A 211 2.33 -26.09 -6.51
C LEU A 211 3.06 -27.44 -6.63
N LYS A 212 3.24 -28.15 -5.52
CA LYS A 212 3.84 -29.51 -5.51
C LYS A 212 2.97 -30.50 -6.28
N GLU A 213 1.65 -30.49 -6.09
CA GLU A 213 0.71 -31.30 -6.86
C GLU A 213 0.82 -31.01 -8.36
N HIS A 214 0.85 -29.73 -8.74
CA HIS A 214 1.05 -29.32 -10.13
C HIS A 214 2.39 -29.83 -10.69
N ALA A 215 3.49 -29.73 -9.94
CA ALA A 215 4.82 -30.16 -10.39
C ALA A 215 4.89 -31.67 -10.70
N ARG A 216 4.18 -32.51 -9.93
CA ARG A 216 4.11 -33.97 -10.16
C ARG A 216 3.54 -34.35 -11.52
N HIS A 217 2.69 -33.50 -12.11
CA HIS A 217 2.12 -33.74 -13.44
C HIS A 217 3.14 -33.48 -14.57
N TYR A 218 4.26 -32.82 -14.28
CA TYR A 218 5.25 -32.39 -15.28
C TYR A 218 6.69 -32.65 -14.84
N PRO A 219 7.09 -33.93 -14.69
CA PRO A 219 8.40 -34.30 -14.11
C PRO A 219 9.61 -33.97 -14.99
N SER A 220 9.42 -33.73 -16.30
CA SER A 220 10.52 -33.61 -17.27
C SER A 220 10.43 -32.41 -18.21
N MET A 221 9.33 -31.65 -18.20
CA MET A 221 9.11 -30.55 -19.14
C MET A 221 9.32 -29.18 -18.47
N LYS A 222 10.06 -28.29 -19.14
CA LYS A 222 10.16 -26.88 -18.75
C LYS A 222 8.83 -26.17 -18.98
N ARG A 223 8.30 -25.53 -17.93
CA ARG A 223 7.03 -24.80 -18.00
C ARG A 223 7.13 -23.42 -17.38
N LYS A 224 6.38 -22.48 -17.95
CA LYS A 224 6.04 -21.20 -17.32
C LYS A 224 4.77 -21.42 -16.52
N VAL A 225 4.86 -21.29 -15.21
CA VAL A 225 3.74 -21.52 -14.28
C VAL A 225 3.28 -20.18 -13.73
N ARG A 226 1.99 -19.93 -13.79
CA ARG A 226 1.32 -18.73 -13.27
C ARG A 226 0.50 -19.14 -12.05
N LEU A 227 0.84 -18.59 -10.89
CA LEU A 227 0.11 -18.77 -9.64
C LEU A 227 -0.72 -17.51 -9.39
N LEU A 228 -2.00 -17.69 -9.07
CA LEU A 228 -2.93 -16.63 -8.73
C LEU A 228 -3.53 -16.91 -7.36
N VAL A 229 -3.58 -15.90 -6.51
CA VAL A 229 -4.32 -15.95 -5.23
C VAL A 229 -5.32 -14.81 -5.21
N SER A 230 -6.61 -15.12 -5.15
CA SER A 230 -7.67 -14.12 -5.11
C SER A 230 -7.70 -13.38 -3.76
N GLN A 231 -8.47 -12.30 -3.69
CA GLN A 231 -8.68 -11.58 -2.43
C GLN A 231 -9.39 -12.42 -1.35
N SER A 232 -10.10 -13.48 -1.74
CA SER A 232 -10.71 -14.44 -0.81
C SER A 232 -9.77 -15.60 -0.41
N GLY A 233 -8.54 -15.62 -0.94
CA GLY A 233 -7.57 -16.69 -0.68
C GLY A 233 -7.69 -17.90 -1.62
N GLU A 234 -8.52 -17.84 -2.67
CA GLU A 234 -8.63 -18.92 -3.66
C GLU A 234 -7.35 -19.03 -4.49
N VAL A 235 -6.78 -20.24 -4.57
CA VAL A 235 -5.52 -20.51 -5.25
C VAL A 235 -5.75 -21.16 -6.62
N ARG A 236 -5.25 -20.52 -7.68
CA ARG A 236 -5.29 -21.05 -9.05
C ARG A 236 -3.88 -21.17 -9.62
N VAL A 237 -3.60 -22.30 -10.28
CA VAL A 237 -2.32 -22.58 -10.92
C VAL A 237 -2.55 -22.91 -12.38
N GLU A 238 -1.95 -22.13 -13.26
CA GLU A 238 -1.99 -22.30 -14.71
C GLU A 238 -0.58 -22.52 -15.22
N SER A 239 -0.39 -23.31 -16.28
CA SER A 239 0.93 -23.46 -16.88
C SER A 239 0.92 -23.69 -18.38
N GLY A 240 1.94 -23.17 -19.04
CA GLY A 240 2.21 -23.38 -20.47
C GLY A 240 3.63 -23.87 -20.70
N VAL A 241 3.89 -24.41 -21.89
CA VAL A 241 5.24 -24.80 -22.31
C VAL A 241 6.12 -23.55 -22.34
N LEU A 242 7.32 -23.64 -21.74
CA LEU A 242 8.29 -22.56 -21.83
C LEU A 242 9.12 -22.73 -23.11
N HIS A 243 8.80 -21.91 -24.12
CA HIS A 243 9.61 -21.84 -25.33
C HIS A 243 10.89 -21.03 -25.11
N GLU A 244 12.00 -21.54 -25.61
CA GLU A 244 13.27 -20.80 -25.65
C GLU A 244 13.16 -19.61 -26.60
N LEU A 245 13.87 -18.54 -26.28
CA LEU A 245 13.95 -17.38 -27.16
C LEU A 245 14.88 -17.71 -28.32
N THR A 246 14.49 -17.31 -29.52
CA THR A 246 15.32 -17.40 -30.73
C THR A 246 16.01 -16.05 -30.97
N GLY A 247 17.27 -16.07 -31.45
CA GLY A 247 18.07 -14.87 -31.70
C GLY A 247 18.99 -14.48 -30.53
N PHE A 248 20.00 -13.64 -30.81
CA PHE A 248 21.03 -13.24 -29.85
C PHE A 248 20.53 -12.21 -28.83
N ALA A 249 19.94 -11.10 -29.31
CA ALA A 249 19.38 -10.05 -28.48
C ALA A 249 17.94 -9.72 -28.91
N GLN A 250 17.07 -9.49 -27.93
CA GLN A 250 15.67 -9.16 -28.17
C GLN A 250 15.49 -7.65 -28.28
N LYS A 251 14.72 -7.21 -29.28
CA LYS A 251 14.48 -5.78 -29.51
C LYS A 251 13.48 -5.22 -28.51
N VAL A 252 13.84 -4.15 -27.81
CA VAL A 252 12.94 -3.45 -26.89
C VAL A 252 12.77 -1.99 -27.29
N ALA A 253 11.61 -1.42 -26.99
CA ALA A 253 11.36 0.02 -27.12
C ALA A 253 11.49 0.74 -25.78
N VAL A 254 11.62 2.06 -25.78
CA VAL A 254 11.40 2.89 -24.58
C VAL A 254 9.97 3.40 -24.59
N ALA A 255 9.29 3.35 -23.44
CA ALA A 255 7.94 3.86 -23.30
C ALA A 255 7.86 5.35 -23.68
N ARG A 256 6.80 5.75 -24.37
CA ARG A 256 6.55 7.16 -24.73
C ARG A 256 6.21 8.03 -23.51
N ASN A 257 5.43 7.49 -22.60
CA ASN A 257 4.93 8.19 -21.42
C ASN A 257 5.55 7.62 -20.14
N PRO A 258 5.80 8.47 -19.12
CA PRO A 258 6.29 8.01 -17.84
C PRO A 258 5.23 7.21 -17.09
N ILE A 259 5.68 6.27 -16.27
CA ILE A 259 4.87 5.72 -15.18
C ILE A 259 4.97 6.62 -13.94
N LEU A 260 3.98 6.53 -13.05
CA LEU A 260 4.01 7.26 -11.78
C LEU A 260 4.65 6.39 -10.70
N LYS A 261 5.84 6.76 -10.19
CA LYS A 261 6.57 5.92 -9.23
C LYS A 261 5.86 5.76 -7.88
N ASN A 262 4.87 6.60 -7.59
CA ASN A 262 4.00 6.49 -6.41
C ASN A 262 2.89 5.44 -6.58
N ASN A 263 2.74 4.82 -7.76
CA ASN A 263 1.80 3.73 -7.97
C ASN A 263 2.23 2.48 -7.19
N LEU A 264 1.45 2.16 -6.17
CA LEU A 264 1.67 1.03 -5.28
C LEU A 264 1.83 -0.31 -6.02
N PHE A 265 1.10 -0.52 -7.11
CA PHE A 265 1.10 -1.79 -7.85
C PHE A 265 2.39 -2.04 -8.64
N LEU A 266 3.31 -1.07 -8.70
CA LEU A 266 4.67 -1.30 -9.19
C LEU A 266 5.49 -2.15 -8.22
N TYR A 267 5.22 -2.03 -6.92
CA TYR A 267 6.03 -2.67 -5.87
C TYR A 267 5.51 -4.05 -5.46
N HIS A 268 4.35 -4.45 -5.98
CA HIS A 268 3.65 -5.66 -5.63
C HIS A 268 3.18 -6.40 -6.88
N LYS A 269 3.46 -7.71 -6.96
CA LYS A 269 3.13 -8.48 -8.14
C LYS A 269 1.65 -8.91 -8.10
N THR A 270 0.81 -8.20 -8.85
CA THR A 270 -0.63 -8.48 -8.92
C THR A 270 -1.11 -8.58 -10.37
N THR A 271 -2.40 -8.84 -10.56
CA THR A 271 -3.05 -8.75 -11.88
C THR A 271 -3.39 -7.32 -12.31
N ARG A 272 -3.30 -6.32 -11.41
CA ARG A 272 -3.38 -4.89 -11.80
C ARG A 272 -2.10 -4.50 -12.48
N ARG A 273 -2.17 -4.41 -13.79
CA ARG A 273 -1.05 -4.23 -14.69
C ARG A 273 -1.34 -3.16 -15.74
N GLU A 274 -2.30 -2.28 -15.47
CA GLU A 274 -2.75 -1.23 -16.40
C GLU A 274 -1.57 -0.30 -16.78
N MET A 275 -0.68 -0.01 -15.83
CA MET A 275 0.56 0.75 -16.08
C MET A 275 1.57 0.04 -16.99
N TYR A 276 1.42 -1.26 -17.22
CA TYR A 276 2.24 -2.04 -18.13
C TYR A 276 1.54 -2.32 -19.47
N GLN A 277 0.28 -1.89 -19.63
CA GLN A 277 -0.46 -2.06 -20.87
C GLN A 277 -0.07 -0.97 -21.86
N TYR A 278 0.83 -1.32 -22.76
CA TYR A 278 1.14 -0.52 -23.94
C TYR A 278 0.45 -1.15 -25.14
N ASP A 279 -0.11 -0.33 -26.02
CA ASP A 279 -0.74 -0.82 -27.25
C ASP A 279 0.32 -1.51 -28.12
N GLN A 280 0.05 -2.74 -28.54
CA GLN A 280 0.93 -3.45 -29.47
C GLN A 280 1.05 -2.73 -30.82
N HIS A 281 0.08 -1.87 -31.17
CA HIS A 281 0.18 -0.98 -32.32
C HIS A 281 1.17 0.16 -32.11
N GLU A 282 1.48 0.57 -30.87
CA GLU A 282 2.49 1.59 -30.59
C GLU A 282 3.92 1.05 -30.77
N TYR A 283 4.11 -0.26 -30.57
CA TYR A 283 5.43 -0.91 -30.68
C TYR A 283 5.35 -2.25 -31.44
N PRO A 284 4.99 -2.25 -32.73
CA PRO A 284 4.87 -3.49 -33.50
C PRO A 284 6.21 -4.22 -33.59
N GLY A 285 6.22 -5.50 -33.23
CA GLY A 285 7.39 -6.38 -33.36
C GLY A 285 8.46 -6.20 -32.28
N VAL A 286 8.19 -5.44 -31.22
CA VAL A 286 9.10 -5.36 -30.07
C VAL A 286 8.83 -6.49 -29.07
N PHE A 287 9.89 -6.98 -28.44
CA PHE A 287 9.83 -8.03 -27.45
C PHE A 287 9.26 -7.54 -26.11
N ASP A 288 9.68 -6.35 -25.67
CA ASP A 288 9.24 -5.71 -24.43
C ASP A 288 9.47 -4.19 -24.52
N VAL A 289 9.01 -3.45 -23.51
CA VAL A 289 9.12 -2.00 -23.40
C VAL A 289 9.84 -1.65 -22.09
N VAL A 290 10.89 -0.84 -22.20
CA VAL A 290 11.64 -0.22 -21.10
C VAL A 290 10.86 0.99 -20.57
N LEU A 291 10.61 1.00 -19.27
CA LEU A 291 9.81 2.00 -18.58
C LEU A 291 10.68 3.03 -17.86
N TRP A 292 10.12 4.20 -17.64
CA TRP A 292 10.74 5.31 -16.91
C TRP A 292 9.69 6.11 -16.15
N ASN A 293 10.08 6.80 -15.07
CA ASN A 293 9.16 7.51 -14.17
C ASN A 293 9.07 9.02 -14.44
N GLU A 294 8.23 9.75 -13.70
CA GLU A 294 8.05 11.20 -13.86
C GLU A 294 9.33 12.04 -13.67
N ASP A 295 10.35 11.49 -13.00
CA ASP A 295 11.67 12.13 -12.79
C ASP A 295 12.71 11.75 -13.86
N ARG A 296 12.28 11.09 -14.95
CA ARG A 296 13.13 10.61 -16.03
C ARG A 296 14.16 9.55 -15.59
N GLU A 297 13.83 8.79 -14.55
CA GLU A 297 14.62 7.65 -14.09
C GLU A 297 14.06 6.38 -14.74
N VAL A 298 14.94 5.52 -15.26
CA VAL A 298 14.59 4.20 -15.79
C VAL A 298 14.11 3.32 -14.64
N THR A 299 13.10 2.49 -14.89
CA THR A 299 12.53 1.61 -13.87
C THR A 299 12.78 0.13 -14.20
N GLU A 300 11.93 -0.48 -15.04
CA GLU A 300 12.00 -1.88 -15.42
C GLU A 300 11.45 -2.09 -16.84
N CYS A 301 11.48 -3.32 -17.36
CA CYS A 301 10.68 -3.72 -18.50
C CYS A 301 9.30 -4.21 -18.03
N THR A 302 8.32 -4.30 -18.93
CA THR A 302 6.97 -4.76 -18.54
C THR A 302 6.97 -6.17 -17.94
N ASN A 303 7.87 -7.06 -18.37
CA ASN A 303 7.96 -8.45 -17.90
C ASN A 303 9.25 -8.81 -17.14
N GLY A 304 10.08 -7.84 -16.75
CA GLY A 304 11.33 -8.14 -16.03
C GLY A 304 12.09 -6.88 -15.63
N ASN A 305 13.06 -7.04 -14.73
CA ASN A 305 13.91 -5.92 -14.34
C ASN A 305 15.00 -5.68 -15.38
N ILE A 306 15.50 -4.46 -15.45
CA ILE A 306 16.60 -4.07 -16.35
C ILE A 306 17.93 -4.23 -15.62
N VAL A 307 18.92 -4.74 -16.34
CA VAL A 307 20.33 -4.69 -15.97
C VAL A 307 21.11 -4.04 -17.11
N VAL A 308 22.03 -3.15 -16.77
CA VAL A 308 22.92 -2.47 -17.71
C VAL A 308 24.38 -2.69 -17.33
N GLU A 309 25.24 -2.81 -18.33
CA GLU A 309 26.69 -2.73 -18.16
C GLU A 309 27.12 -1.29 -18.41
N LEU A 310 27.68 -0.64 -17.39
CA LEU A 310 28.20 0.73 -17.47
C LEU A 310 29.51 0.80 -16.70
N ASP A 311 30.58 1.28 -17.35
CA ASP A 311 31.92 1.38 -16.78
C ASP A 311 32.43 0.06 -16.16
N GLY A 312 32.09 -1.08 -16.79
CA GLY A 312 32.47 -2.42 -16.35
C GLY A 312 31.70 -2.95 -15.13
N ARG A 313 30.67 -2.22 -14.66
CA ARG A 313 29.80 -2.61 -13.54
C ARG A 313 28.44 -3.04 -14.06
N MET A 314 27.83 -4.00 -13.36
CA MET A 314 26.49 -4.50 -13.65
C MET A 314 25.50 -3.80 -12.73
N LEU A 315 24.70 -2.90 -13.30
CA LEU A 315 23.84 -1.99 -12.55
C LEU A 315 22.37 -2.31 -12.84
N THR A 316 21.50 -2.13 -11.85
CA THR A 316 20.05 -2.23 -12.01
C THR A 316 19.39 -1.00 -11.38
N PRO A 317 18.29 -0.46 -11.96
CA PRO A 317 17.59 0.65 -11.35
C PRO A 317 17.18 0.35 -9.90
N ALA A 318 17.35 1.33 -9.02
CA ALA A 318 17.00 1.21 -7.60
C ALA A 318 15.50 1.04 -7.42
N ARG A 319 15.08 0.27 -6.40
CA ARG A 319 13.64 0.06 -6.15
C ARG A 319 12.86 1.37 -5.98
N SER A 320 13.47 2.41 -5.43
CA SER A 320 12.88 3.75 -5.25
C SER A 320 12.44 4.43 -6.56
N CYS A 321 12.90 3.96 -7.71
CA CYS A 321 12.51 4.49 -9.02
C CYS A 321 11.08 4.06 -9.43
N GLY A 322 10.45 3.11 -8.72
CA GLY A 322 9.11 2.62 -9.05
C GLY A 322 9.12 1.35 -9.89
N LEU A 323 9.56 0.25 -9.29
CA LEU A 323 9.65 -1.06 -9.95
C LEU A 323 9.40 -2.22 -8.98
N LEU A 324 9.12 -3.39 -9.56
CA LEU A 324 8.95 -4.61 -8.80
C LEU A 324 10.32 -5.16 -8.35
N ALA A 325 10.45 -5.51 -7.07
CA ALA A 325 11.58 -6.28 -6.58
C ALA A 325 11.53 -7.73 -7.13
N GLY A 326 12.07 -7.93 -8.34
CA GLY A 326 12.14 -9.24 -8.99
C GLY A 326 12.87 -10.26 -8.13
N THR A 327 12.39 -11.50 -8.07
CA THR A 327 13.04 -12.57 -7.29
C THR A 327 14.44 -12.89 -7.80
N PHE A 328 14.62 -12.90 -9.13
CA PHE A 328 15.94 -13.10 -9.73
C PHE A 328 16.86 -11.89 -9.55
N ARG A 329 16.33 -10.67 -9.68
CA ARG A 329 17.05 -9.43 -9.33
C ARG A 329 17.53 -9.44 -7.88
N ALA A 330 16.65 -9.81 -6.94
CA ALA A 330 16.97 -9.88 -5.52
C ALA A 330 18.08 -10.91 -5.25
N GLN A 331 18.05 -12.08 -5.88
CA GLN A 331 19.15 -13.04 -5.77
C GLN A 331 20.48 -12.43 -6.23
N LEU A 332 20.50 -11.81 -7.41
CA LEU A 332 21.74 -11.28 -7.97
C LEU A 332 22.30 -10.09 -7.16
N LEU A 333 21.44 -9.31 -6.51
CA LEU A 333 21.84 -8.29 -5.54
C LEU A 333 22.46 -8.91 -4.29
N ASP A 334 21.82 -9.95 -3.73
CA ASP A 334 22.33 -10.66 -2.55
C ASP A 334 23.69 -11.35 -2.83
N GLU A 335 23.89 -11.81 -4.07
CA GLU A 335 25.15 -12.41 -4.54
C GLU A 335 26.24 -11.36 -4.87
N GLY A 336 25.92 -10.06 -4.81
CA GLY A 336 26.85 -8.98 -5.16
C GLY A 336 27.18 -8.87 -6.65
N ILE A 337 26.37 -9.52 -7.51
CA ILE A 337 26.51 -9.47 -8.97
C ILE A 337 25.95 -8.14 -9.52
N LEU A 338 24.88 -7.63 -8.90
CA LEU A 338 24.26 -6.37 -9.27
C LEU A 338 24.49 -5.31 -8.19
N GLU A 339 24.49 -4.05 -8.61
CA GLU A 339 24.41 -2.89 -7.73
C GLU A 339 23.21 -2.02 -8.11
N GLU A 340 22.51 -1.47 -7.12
CA GLU A 340 21.42 -0.53 -7.36
C GLU A 340 21.95 0.87 -7.71
N ILE A 341 21.36 1.50 -8.71
CA ILE A 341 21.64 2.91 -9.08
C ILE A 341 20.34 3.61 -9.50
N VAL A 342 20.30 4.94 -9.38
CA VAL A 342 19.32 5.75 -10.13
C VAL A 342 19.88 5.96 -11.53
N LEU A 343 19.30 5.28 -12.52
CA LEU A 343 19.70 5.38 -13.93
C LEU A 343 18.77 6.36 -14.64
N HIS A 344 19.28 7.46 -15.21
CA HIS A 344 18.43 8.37 -15.97
C HIS A 344 18.23 7.89 -17.42
N ARG A 345 17.13 8.30 -18.05
CA ARG A 345 16.83 7.92 -19.44
C ARG A 345 17.96 8.32 -20.41
N SER A 346 18.61 9.46 -20.18
CA SER A 346 19.76 9.90 -20.99
C SER A 346 21.01 9.01 -20.83
N ASP A 347 21.13 8.26 -19.74
CA ASP A 347 22.25 7.35 -19.55
C ASP A 347 22.15 6.11 -20.45
N LEU A 348 20.96 5.78 -20.98
CA LEU A 348 20.77 4.64 -21.89
C LEU A 348 21.63 4.74 -23.15
N GLU A 349 21.96 5.94 -23.62
CA GLU A 349 22.85 6.17 -24.77
C GLU A 349 24.31 5.74 -24.50
N ARG A 350 24.70 5.68 -23.22
CA ARG A 350 26.06 5.36 -22.77
C ARG A 350 26.23 3.88 -22.40
N VAL A 351 25.12 3.14 -22.30
CA VAL A 351 25.13 1.74 -21.88
C VAL A 351 25.73 0.89 -22.99
N THR A 352 26.68 0.03 -22.63
CA THR A 352 27.36 -0.85 -23.60
C THR A 352 26.59 -2.13 -23.86
N LYS A 353 25.93 -2.68 -22.84
CA LYS A 353 25.08 -3.89 -22.93
C LYS A 353 23.89 -3.79 -21.99
N MET A 354 22.78 -4.38 -22.41
CA MET A 354 21.54 -4.41 -21.65
C MET A 354 20.97 -5.82 -21.58
N TRP A 355 20.33 -6.12 -20.45
CA TRP A 355 19.58 -7.34 -20.25
C TRP A 355 18.25 -7.05 -19.57
N MET A 356 17.22 -7.80 -19.98
CA MET A 356 16.03 -8.00 -19.17
C MET A 356 16.22 -9.27 -18.34
N ILE A 357 15.98 -9.19 -17.03
CA ILE A 357 16.07 -10.32 -16.12
C ILE A 357 14.72 -10.65 -15.48
N ASN A 358 14.38 -11.94 -15.41
CA ASN A 358 13.29 -12.44 -14.58
C ASN A 358 13.52 -13.90 -14.17
N SER A 359 12.75 -14.41 -13.20
CA SER A 359 12.92 -15.78 -12.70
C SER A 359 12.53 -16.88 -13.68
N VAL A 360 11.80 -16.54 -14.75
CA VAL A 360 11.36 -17.53 -15.76
C VAL A 360 12.44 -17.76 -16.81
N ARG A 361 13.00 -16.67 -17.35
CA ARG A 361 13.94 -16.69 -18.47
C ARG A 361 15.40 -16.46 -18.07
N GLY A 362 15.66 -16.06 -16.82
CA GLY A 362 16.99 -15.69 -16.38
C GLY A 362 17.44 -14.41 -17.07
N TRP A 363 18.65 -14.42 -17.64
CA TRP A 363 19.22 -13.32 -18.41
C TRP A 363 18.76 -13.36 -19.86
N VAL A 364 18.13 -12.28 -20.33
CA VAL A 364 17.76 -12.09 -21.74
C VAL A 364 18.49 -10.86 -22.26
N PRO A 365 19.47 -10.99 -23.17
CA PRO A 365 20.11 -9.85 -23.81
C PRO A 365 19.06 -9.05 -24.59
N ILE A 366 19.08 -7.73 -24.44
CA ILE A 366 18.15 -6.82 -25.10
C ILE A 366 18.89 -5.68 -25.78
N GLU A 367 18.30 -5.15 -26.85
CA GLU A 367 18.81 -4.00 -27.60
C GLU A 367 17.69 -2.98 -27.79
N LEU A 368 17.98 -1.71 -27.51
CA LEU A 368 17.07 -0.61 -27.78
C LEU A 368 16.96 -0.40 -29.29
N ILE A 369 15.73 -0.33 -29.77
CA ILE A 369 15.45 0.10 -31.14
C ILE A 369 15.44 1.63 -31.20
N ASP A 370 15.99 2.16 -32.29
CA ASP A 370 16.05 3.60 -32.51
C ASP A 370 14.64 4.20 -32.57
N GLU A 371 14.38 5.24 -31.77
CA GLU A 371 13.06 5.90 -31.70
C GLU A 371 12.65 6.51 -33.05
N SER A 372 13.61 6.77 -33.95
CA SER A 372 13.37 7.27 -35.30
C SER A 372 12.65 6.27 -36.23
N ILE A 373 12.44 5.02 -35.81
CA ILE A 373 11.84 3.96 -36.64
C ILE A 373 10.30 3.98 -36.56
N PHE A 374 9.72 4.66 -35.56
CA PHE A 374 8.27 4.72 -35.34
C PHE A 374 7.63 6.07 -35.71
N PHE A 375 8.38 6.95 -36.39
CA PHE A 375 7.92 8.26 -36.87
C PHE A 375 7.86 8.33 -38.39
#